data_AF-A0A1M3R2L9-F1
#
_entry.id   AF-A0A1M3R2L9-F1
#
_cell.length_a   1.000
_cell.length_b   1.000
_cell.length_c   1.000
_cell.angle_alpha   90.00
_cell.angle_beta   90.00
_cell.angle_gamma   90.00
#
_symmetry.space_group_name_H-M   'P 1'
#
loop_
_entity.id
_entity.type
_entity.pdbx_description
1 polymer ?
#
loop_
_entity_poly.entity_id
_entity_poly.type
_entity_poly.pdbx_seq_one_letter_code
_entity_poly.pdbx_strand_id
1 'polypeptide(L)'
;MKIIHRHEQPQINRYPFKNRSLADIKGEQWKPIDGFDEVFWISNKGRVKACARLIQKKSGGSYWIKEKIIGQNFQKTLNKFTGDYTYQLYTGVVYEGRRCRFNIRRLVYHHFVSPLPENENSDTVVSTKNGDGLNCRANNLTLISISARQKKIFTNQRGESAFKKLTVDERKKIIEKNTSRMLAVKQYNIDGKLLNQYKSITLAAKKSGTNLAGICLSAGKKMKFAGGFVWRYDNDFYNGEYKNIARYRKIVQYNLAGKKIKTYSSLNEAATAAKANKNYIMQVLKGTGKQAGGFVWRYEGEAYNGEFSDVRIKRARKIEMLSLSGKLIKRYISIAEASRQTGVDGTCIVMAARGSRKHAGNFLWRYAD
;
A
#
# COMPACT_ATOMS: atom_id res chain seq x y z
N MET A 1 -36.74 31.37 -12.55
CA MET A 1 -35.47 32.08 -12.81
C MET A 1 -34.42 31.63 -11.79
N LYS A 2 -33.35 30.94 -12.21
CA LYS A 2 -32.24 30.63 -11.29
C LYS A 2 -31.40 31.90 -11.13
N ILE A 3 -31.33 32.42 -9.91
CA ILE A 3 -30.48 33.56 -9.57
C ILE A 3 -29.04 33.13 -9.81
N ILE A 4 -28.46 33.51 -10.95
CA ILE A 4 -27.04 33.34 -11.24
C ILE A 4 -26.33 34.31 -10.30
N HIS A 5 -25.91 33.82 -9.14
CA HIS A 5 -25.03 34.56 -8.25
C HIS A 5 -23.72 34.75 -9.03
N ARG A 6 -23.43 35.98 -9.46
CA ARG A 6 -22.08 36.37 -9.90
C ARG A 6 -21.17 36.16 -8.70
N HIS A 7 -20.51 35.01 -8.65
CA HIS A 7 -19.60 34.69 -7.56
C HIS A 7 -18.37 35.60 -7.64
N GLU A 8 -18.19 36.45 -6.63
CA GLU A 8 -16.94 37.14 -6.38
C GLU A 8 -15.80 36.11 -6.33
N GLN A 9 -14.73 36.36 -7.08
CA GLN A 9 -13.53 35.54 -6.96
C GLN A 9 -13.03 35.62 -5.53
N PRO A 10 -12.61 34.50 -4.89
CA PRO A 10 -12.07 34.56 -3.55
C PRO A 10 -10.93 35.58 -3.52
N GLN A 11 -10.91 36.44 -2.50
CA GLN A 11 -9.85 37.44 -2.28
C GLN A 11 -8.52 36.73 -1.99
N ILE A 12 -7.91 36.14 -3.02
CA ILE A 12 -6.81 35.18 -2.92
C ILE A 12 -5.55 35.81 -2.33
N ASN A 13 -5.41 37.14 -2.45
CA ASN A 13 -4.25 37.89 -1.99
C ASN A 13 -4.10 37.86 -0.45
N ARG A 14 -5.18 37.55 0.29
CA ARG A 14 -5.15 37.43 1.76
C ARG A 14 -4.48 36.15 2.27
N TYR A 15 -4.27 35.15 1.41
CA TYR A 15 -3.76 33.86 1.86
C TYR A 15 -2.23 33.84 1.95
N PRO A 16 -1.65 33.18 2.97
CA PRO A 16 -0.20 33.08 3.13
C PRO A 16 0.56 32.59 1.90
N PHE A 17 -0.01 31.65 1.13
CA PHE A 17 0.64 31.07 -0.04
C PHE A 17 0.87 32.07 -1.20
N LYS A 18 0.25 33.26 -1.15
CA LYS A 18 0.52 34.34 -2.10
C LYS A 18 1.73 35.18 -1.71
N ASN A 19 2.09 35.23 -0.42
CA ASN A 19 3.28 35.94 0.03
C ASN A 19 4.55 35.17 -0.35
N ARG A 20 5.33 35.74 -1.29
CA ARG A 20 6.60 35.18 -1.78
C ARG A 20 7.84 35.68 -1.05
N SER A 21 7.70 36.58 -0.09
CA SER A 21 8.80 37.06 0.74
C SER A 21 9.38 35.93 1.59
N LEU A 22 10.71 35.92 1.71
CA LEU A 22 11.43 35.03 2.61
C LEU A 22 11.21 35.38 4.08
N ALA A 23 10.76 36.60 4.38
CA ALA A 23 10.42 37.01 5.73
C ALA A 23 9.27 36.16 6.28
N ASP A 24 9.38 35.75 7.54
CA ASP A 24 8.35 35.02 8.24
C ASP A 24 7.13 35.91 8.50
N ILE A 25 5.94 35.32 8.38
CA ILE A 25 4.71 35.98 8.81
C ILE A 25 4.45 35.67 10.29
N LYS A 26 3.64 36.51 10.96
CA LYS A 26 3.37 36.40 12.40
C LYS A 26 2.95 34.98 12.82
N GLY A 27 3.70 34.39 13.74
CA GLY A 27 3.46 33.06 14.31
C GLY A 27 3.63 31.91 13.31
N GLU A 28 4.43 32.12 12.26
CA GLU A 28 4.82 31.08 11.33
C GLU A 28 5.93 30.20 11.90
N GLN A 29 5.81 28.90 11.66
CA GLN A 29 6.80 27.90 12.05
C GLN A 29 7.05 26.99 10.85
N TRP A 30 8.30 26.58 10.66
CA TRP A 30 8.73 25.76 9.54
C TRP A 30 9.17 24.38 10.00
N LYS A 31 8.87 23.35 9.19
CA LYS A 31 9.40 21.98 9.35
C LYS A 31 9.90 21.45 8.00
N PRO A 32 10.96 20.61 8.00
CA PRO A 32 11.40 19.95 6.78
C PRO A 32 10.30 18.98 6.28
N ILE A 33 10.19 18.84 4.96
CA ILE A 33 9.31 17.84 4.33
C ILE A 33 10.06 16.51 4.29
N ASP A 34 9.42 15.46 4.83
CA ASP A 34 10.02 14.14 4.96
C ASP A 34 10.31 13.52 3.58
N GLY A 35 11.49 12.89 3.44
CA GLY A 35 11.92 12.24 2.21
C GLY A 35 12.56 13.15 1.15
N PHE A 36 12.97 14.37 1.52
CA PHE A 36 13.58 15.34 0.60
C PHE A 36 14.88 15.97 1.12
N ASP A 37 15.62 15.30 2.00
CA ASP A 37 16.92 15.75 2.54
C ASP A 37 16.93 17.23 3.00
N GLU A 38 15.85 17.67 3.67
CA GLU A 38 15.69 19.05 4.17
C GLU A 38 15.78 20.13 3.07
N VAL A 39 15.64 19.77 1.80
CA VAL A 39 15.64 20.70 0.67
C VAL A 39 14.36 21.52 0.61
N PHE A 40 13.25 20.94 1.05
CA PHE A 40 11.95 21.58 1.05
C PHE A 40 11.38 21.63 2.46
N TRP A 41 10.75 22.76 2.77
CA TRP A 41 10.17 23.03 4.08
C TRP A 41 8.72 23.48 3.91
N ILE A 42 7.88 23.09 4.85
CA ILE A 42 6.46 23.49 4.92
C ILE A 42 6.25 24.31 6.19
N SER A 43 5.47 25.38 6.08
CA SER A 43 5.10 26.19 7.23
C SER A 43 3.73 25.80 7.78
N ASN A 44 3.50 26.03 9.07
CA ASN A 44 2.19 25.83 9.73
C ASN A 44 1.08 26.71 9.12
N LYS A 45 1.42 27.71 8.31
CA LYS A 45 0.50 28.56 7.54
C LYS A 45 0.27 28.07 6.12
N GLY A 46 0.96 27.01 5.70
CA GLY A 46 0.82 26.38 4.39
C GLY A 46 1.72 26.96 3.30
N ARG A 47 2.74 27.77 3.62
CA ARG A 47 3.77 28.19 2.66
C ARG A 47 4.79 27.07 2.45
N VAL A 48 5.37 26.98 1.25
CA VAL A 48 6.43 25.99 0.94
C VAL A 48 7.70 26.73 0.58
N LYS A 49 8.81 26.38 1.23
CA LYS A 49 10.14 26.97 1.00
C LYS A 49 11.06 25.94 0.35
N ALA A 50 11.83 26.36 -0.64
CA ALA A 50 12.96 25.60 -1.18
C ALA A 50 14.24 26.24 -0.68
N CYS A 51 15.10 25.48 0.00
CA CYS A 51 16.41 25.94 0.44
C CYS A 51 17.37 26.11 -0.74
N ALA A 52 18.39 26.95 -0.53
CA ALA A 52 19.46 27.12 -1.48
C ALA A 52 20.21 25.79 -1.67
N ARG A 53 20.47 25.41 -2.93
CA ARG A 53 21.15 24.15 -3.24
C ARG A 53 21.83 24.18 -4.59
N LEU A 54 22.84 23.33 -4.73
CA LEU A 54 23.49 23.05 -5.99
C LEU A 54 22.69 21.99 -6.76
N ILE A 55 22.30 22.28 -8.00
CA ILE A 55 21.67 21.30 -8.90
C ILE A 55 22.65 20.87 -9.99
N GLN A 56 22.82 19.56 -10.14
CA GLN A 56 23.59 18.93 -11.20
C GLN A 56 22.73 18.77 -12.46
N LYS A 57 23.24 19.21 -13.61
CA LYS A 57 22.57 19.02 -14.91
C LYS A 57 22.83 17.61 -15.43
N LYS A 58 21.88 17.05 -16.20
CA LYS A 58 22.06 15.75 -16.88
C LYS A 58 23.17 15.78 -17.94
N SER A 59 23.39 16.94 -18.57
CA SER A 59 24.39 17.17 -19.61
C SER A 59 25.79 17.46 -19.07
N GLY A 60 26.01 17.37 -17.75
CA GLY A 60 27.22 17.86 -17.09
C GLY A 60 27.11 19.33 -16.66
N GLY A 61 27.88 19.68 -15.62
CA GLY A 61 27.87 21.00 -14.98
C GLY A 61 26.82 21.15 -13.87
N SER A 62 26.94 22.23 -13.11
CA SER A 62 26.07 22.53 -11.96
C SER A 62 25.66 23.99 -11.91
N TYR A 63 24.57 24.30 -11.21
CA TYR A 63 24.16 25.68 -10.94
C TYR A 63 23.52 25.79 -9.56
N TRP A 64 23.72 26.95 -8.94
CA TRP A 64 23.11 27.27 -7.65
C TRP A 64 21.69 27.78 -7.82
N ILE A 65 20.77 27.22 -7.05
CA ILE A 65 19.43 27.77 -6.85
C ILE A 65 19.44 28.52 -5.52
N LYS A 66 19.05 29.79 -5.54
CA LYS A 66 18.81 30.59 -4.32
C LYS A 66 17.57 30.11 -3.59
N GLU A 67 17.56 30.29 -2.28
CA GLU A 67 16.37 30.01 -1.48
C GLU A 67 15.16 30.83 -1.95
N LYS A 68 13.96 30.24 -1.88
CA LYS A 68 12.73 30.90 -2.30
C LYS A 68 11.48 30.27 -1.72
N ILE A 69 10.42 31.07 -1.59
CA ILE A 69 9.07 30.58 -1.36
C ILE A 69 8.46 30.09 -2.70
N ILE A 70 8.18 28.78 -2.75
CA ILE A 70 7.68 28.08 -3.93
C ILE A 70 6.26 28.51 -4.23
N GLY A 71 5.95 28.60 -5.53
CA GLY A 71 4.60 28.91 -5.98
C GLY A 71 3.63 27.79 -5.76
N GLN A 72 2.46 28.18 -5.27
CA GLN A 72 1.38 27.25 -5.00
C GLN A 72 0.22 27.59 -5.93
N ASN A 73 -0.32 26.53 -6.55
CA ASN A 73 -1.45 26.59 -7.45
C ASN A 73 -2.65 25.94 -6.75
N PHE A 74 -3.85 26.22 -7.23
CA PHE A 74 -5.04 25.57 -6.69
C PHE A 74 -5.90 25.00 -7.82
N GLN A 75 -6.54 23.88 -7.53
CA GLN A 75 -7.53 23.27 -8.39
C GLN A 75 -8.90 23.75 -7.93
N LYS A 76 -9.72 24.21 -8.87
CA LYS A 76 -11.13 24.54 -8.63
C LYS A 76 -12.01 23.40 -9.15
N THR A 77 -13.00 23.01 -8.39
CA THR A 77 -13.98 22.00 -8.77
C THR A 77 -15.37 22.58 -8.59
N LEU A 78 -16.11 22.69 -9.69
CA LEU A 78 -17.49 23.15 -9.71
C LEU A 78 -18.38 22.13 -9.01
N ASN A 79 -19.14 22.57 -8.03
CA ASN A 79 -20.27 21.82 -7.51
C ASN A 79 -21.49 22.10 -8.39
N LYS A 80 -21.94 21.08 -9.15
CA LYS A 80 -23.09 21.21 -10.05
C LYS A 80 -24.42 21.47 -9.31
N PHE A 81 -24.51 21.13 -8.03
CA PHE A 81 -25.72 21.31 -7.22
C PHE A 81 -25.86 22.76 -6.74
N THR A 82 -24.82 23.31 -6.13
CA THR A 82 -24.82 24.68 -5.59
C THR A 82 -24.37 25.74 -6.59
N GLY A 83 -23.73 25.35 -7.70
CA GLY A 83 -23.19 26.27 -8.72
C GLY A 83 -21.87 26.95 -8.33
N ASP A 84 -21.36 26.71 -7.12
CA ASP A 84 -20.14 27.31 -6.60
C ASP A 84 -18.93 26.38 -6.71
N TYR A 85 -17.76 26.84 -6.28
CA TYR A 85 -16.50 26.10 -6.41
C TYR A 85 -15.96 25.62 -5.06
N THR A 86 -15.35 24.45 -5.09
CA THR A 86 -14.44 23.98 -4.03
C THR A 86 -13.01 24.08 -4.51
N TYR A 87 -12.08 24.33 -3.60
CA TYR A 87 -10.67 24.58 -3.92
C TYR A 87 -9.76 23.56 -3.26
N GLN A 88 -8.66 23.21 -3.93
CA GLN A 88 -7.59 22.40 -3.35
C GLN A 88 -6.23 23.01 -3.71
N LEU A 89 -5.50 23.42 -2.69
CA LEU A 89 -4.16 24.00 -2.85
C LEU A 89 -3.11 22.90 -3.01
N TYR A 90 -2.24 23.05 -4.00
CA TYR A 90 -1.13 22.14 -4.29
C TYR A 90 0.14 22.90 -4.69
N THR A 91 1.28 22.24 -4.57
CA THR A 91 2.53 22.70 -5.18
C THR A 91 3.21 21.55 -5.91
N GLY A 92 3.97 21.88 -6.95
CA GLY A 92 4.82 20.93 -7.65
C GLY A 92 6.27 21.28 -7.41
N VAL A 93 7.08 20.31 -7.03
CA VAL A 93 8.54 20.44 -6.93
C VAL A 93 9.22 19.38 -7.78
N VAL A 94 10.46 19.64 -8.16
CA VAL A 94 11.33 18.65 -8.81
C VAL A 94 12.46 18.33 -7.85
N TYR A 95 12.64 17.03 -7.59
CA TYR A 95 13.66 16.51 -6.71
C TYR A 95 14.28 15.27 -7.36
N GLU A 96 15.61 15.25 -7.48
CA GLU A 96 16.36 14.19 -8.16
C GLU A 96 15.81 13.79 -9.55
N GLY A 97 15.34 14.78 -10.31
CA GLY A 97 14.74 14.56 -11.64
C GLY A 97 13.32 14.01 -11.63
N ARG A 98 12.71 13.76 -10.47
CA ARG A 98 11.31 13.34 -10.33
C ARG A 98 10.42 14.53 -9.99
N ARG A 99 9.24 14.59 -10.62
CA ARG A 99 8.21 15.58 -10.32
C ARG A 99 7.37 15.09 -9.14
N CYS A 100 7.34 15.84 -8.05
CA CYS A 100 6.55 15.56 -6.86
C CYS A 100 5.45 16.61 -6.73
N ARG A 101 4.20 16.16 -6.55
CA ARG A 101 3.05 17.06 -6.34
C ARG A 101 2.53 16.89 -4.91
N PHE A 102 2.52 17.98 -4.16
CA PHE A 102 2.02 17.98 -2.78
C PHE A 102 0.64 18.61 -2.68
N ASN A 103 -0.25 17.95 -1.94
CA ASN A 103 -1.48 18.54 -1.45
C ASN A 103 -1.19 19.29 -0.14
N ILE A 104 -1.34 20.61 -0.13
CA ILE A 104 -0.79 21.45 0.95
C ILE A 104 -1.46 21.17 2.29
N ARG A 105 -2.78 21.02 2.34
CA ARG A 105 -3.46 20.68 3.59
C ARG A 105 -2.99 19.33 4.15
N ARG A 106 -2.74 18.32 3.29
CA ARG A 106 -2.23 17.02 3.77
C ARG A 106 -0.83 17.17 4.34
N LEU A 107 0.02 17.93 3.65
CA LEU A 107 1.38 18.21 4.06
C LEU A 107 1.42 18.96 5.41
N VAL A 108 0.67 20.05 5.54
CA VAL A 108 0.59 20.80 6.81
C VAL A 108 0.04 19.93 7.94
N TYR A 109 -1.00 19.14 7.67
CA TYR A 109 -1.57 18.24 8.69
C TYR A 109 -0.53 17.23 9.17
N HIS A 110 0.16 16.56 8.25
CA HIS A 110 1.17 15.56 8.56
C HIS A 110 2.27 16.11 9.49
N HIS A 111 2.78 17.31 9.19
CA HIS A 111 3.91 17.88 9.94
C HIS A 111 3.51 18.68 11.19
N PHE A 112 2.32 19.30 11.24
CA PHE A 112 1.95 20.23 12.33
C PHE A 112 0.74 19.81 13.16
N VAL A 113 -0.02 18.79 12.76
CA VAL A 113 -1.20 18.33 13.50
C VAL A 113 -1.02 16.89 13.98
N SER A 114 -0.82 15.95 13.06
CA SER A 114 -0.55 14.55 13.37
C SER A 114 0.01 13.85 12.13
N PRO A 115 1.03 12.98 12.29
CA PRO A 115 1.48 12.11 11.21
C PRO A 115 0.33 11.34 10.59
N LEU A 116 0.36 11.20 9.27
CA LEU A 116 -0.61 10.43 8.48
C LEU A 116 -0.05 9.02 8.24
N PRO A 117 -0.88 7.97 8.25
CA PRO A 117 -0.43 6.61 8.00
C PRO A 117 0.15 6.45 6.58
N GLU A 118 1.20 5.64 6.44
CA GLU A 118 1.88 5.37 5.17
C GLU A 118 0.96 4.69 4.13
N ASN A 119 -0.03 3.93 4.59
CA ASN A 119 -1.00 3.27 3.72
C ASN A 119 -2.11 4.24 3.28
N GLU A 120 -2.09 4.63 2.00
CA GLU A 120 -3.06 5.55 1.36
C GLU A 120 -4.52 5.06 1.40
N ASN A 121 -4.76 3.79 1.74
CA ASN A 121 -6.10 3.22 1.95
C ASN A 121 -6.75 3.64 3.28
N SER A 122 -6.41 4.82 3.81
CA SER A 122 -7.01 5.30 5.04
C SER A 122 -8.46 5.69 4.79
N ASP A 123 -9.39 5.16 5.60
CA ASP A 123 -10.81 5.56 5.66
C ASP A 123 -11.03 7.03 6.08
N THR A 124 -9.98 7.85 6.00
CA THR A 124 -9.89 9.22 6.49
C THR A 124 -9.36 10.19 5.45
N VAL A 125 -9.76 11.45 5.57
CA VAL A 125 -9.34 12.54 4.72
C VAL A 125 -9.07 13.80 5.56
N VAL A 126 -8.05 14.56 5.18
CA VAL A 126 -7.79 15.88 5.78
C VAL A 126 -8.79 16.88 5.21
N SER A 127 -9.55 17.52 6.09
CA SER A 127 -10.57 18.51 5.77
C SER A 127 -10.29 19.83 6.51
N THR A 128 -10.87 20.92 6.00
CA THR A 128 -10.79 22.24 6.62
C THR A 128 -12.00 22.44 7.53
N LYS A 129 -11.78 22.98 8.73
CA LYS A 129 -12.85 23.21 9.72
C LYS A 129 -13.85 24.25 9.23
N ASN A 130 -13.34 25.34 8.64
CA ASN A 130 -14.14 26.43 8.09
C ASN A 130 -14.70 26.19 6.67
N GLY A 131 -14.47 25.02 6.05
CA GLY A 131 -14.92 24.70 4.70
C GLY A 131 -14.15 25.38 3.55
N ASP A 132 -13.26 26.33 3.85
CA ASP A 132 -12.43 27.02 2.84
C ASP A 132 -11.21 26.18 2.48
N GLY A 133 -11.19 25.66 1.25
CA GLY A 133 -10.13 24.78 0.74
C GLY A 133 -8.78 25.46 0.47
N LEU A 134 -8.72 26.79 0.52
CA LEU A 134 -7.48 27.56 0.40
C LEU A 134 -6.85 27.87 1.77
N ASN A 135 -7.63 27.82 2.86
CA ASN A 135 -7.13 28.03 4.22
C ASN A 135 -6.46 26.77 4.79
N CYS A 136 -5.21 26.51 4.39
CA CYS A 136 -4.43 25.36 4.82
C CYS A 136 -3.65 25.54 6.13
N ARG A 137 -4.05 26.47 7.01
CA ARG A 137 -3.39 26.68 8.32
C ARG A 137 -3.59 25.47 9.23
N ALA A 138 -2.57 25.06 9.98
CA ALA A 138 -2.59 23.87 10.82
C ALA A 138 -3.81 23.81 11.78
N ASN A 139 -4.13 24.93 12.44
CA ASN A 139 -5.27 25.02 13.36
C ASN A 139 -6.65 24.86 12.69
N ASN A 140 -6.74 25.08 11.37
CA ASN A 140 -7.94 24.92 10.56
C ASN A 140 -8.07 23.52 9.96
N LEU A 141 -7.13 22.60 10.21
CA LEU A 141 -7.17 21.26 9.64
C LEU A 141 -7.67 20.24 10.66
N THR A 142 -8.36 19.22 10.14
CA THR A 142 -8.87 18.10 10.93
C THR A 142 -8.92 16.85 10.05
N LEU A 143 -8.68 15.69 10.65
CA LEU A 143 -8.84 14.40 10.00
C LEU A 143 -10.27 13.90 10.24
N ILE A 144 -11.01 13.63 9.16
CA ILE A 144 -12.38 13.11 9.22
C ILE A 144 -12.47 11.82 8.45
N SER A 145 -13.40 10.94 8.81
CA SER A 145 -13.66 9.76 7.99
C SER A 145 -14.26 10.12 6.62
N ILE A 146 -14.13 9.23 5.64
CA ILE A 146 -14.79 9.37 4.33
C ILE A 146 -16.31 9.48 4.52
N SER A 147 -16.88 8.71 5.45
CA SER A 147 -18.32 8.77 5.78
C SER A 147 -18.72 10.12 6.38
N ALA A 148 -17.91 10.69 7.27
CA ALA A 148 -18.14 12.02 7.83
C ALA A 148 -18.04 13.11 6.75
N ARG A 149 -17.08 12.99 5.81
CA ARG A 149 -16.97 13.87 4.65
C ARG A 149 -18.23 13.82 3.79
N GLN A 150 -18.76 12.62 3.52
CA GLN A 150 -19.98 12.44 2.75
C GLN A 150 -21.19 13.05 3.45
N LYS A 151 -21.33 12.85 4.76
CA LYS A 151 -22.39 13.46 5.58
C LYS A 151 -22.34 14.99 5.53
N LYS A 152 -21.15 15.60 5.63
CA LYS A 152 -20.96 17.06 5.52
C LYS A 152 -21.51 17.65 4.22
N ILE A 153 -21.45 16.92 3.10
CA ILE A 153 -22.03 17.39 1.82
C ILE A 153 -23.53 17.63 1.99
N PHE A 154 -24.24 16.71 2.64
CA PHE A 154 -25.68 16.84 2.87
C PHE A 154 -26.02 17.84 3.98
N THR A 155 -25.27 17.82 5.10
CA THR A 155 -25.47 18.78 6.20
C THR A 155 -25.27 20.22 5.74
N ASN A 156 -24.27 20.46 4.88
CA ASN A 156 -23.99 21.79 4.33
C ASN A 156 -24.86 22.12 3.09
N GLN A 157 -25.87 21.28 2.78
CA GLN A 157 -26.77 21.46 1.64
C GLN A 157 -26.05 21.57 0.28
N ARG A 158 -24.91 20.89 0.15
CA ARG A 158 -24.06 20.89 -1.05
C ARG A 158 -24.29 19.69 -1.97
N GLY A 159 -25.33 18.92 -1.71
CA GLY A 159 -25.76 17.80 -2.53
C GLY A 159 -27.06 17.22 -2.00
N GLU A 160 -27.77 16.47 -2.85
CA GLU A 160 -28.95 15.72 -2.45
C GLU A 160 -28.70 14.22 -2.58
N SER A 161 -29.36 13.44 -1.73
CA SER A 161 -29.35 11.98 -1.88
C SER A 161 -30.07 11.61 -3.17
N ALA A 162 -29.49 10.72 -3.97
CA ALA A 162 -30.16 10.13 -5.13
C ALA A 162 -31.51 9.48 -4.73
N PHE A 163 -31.62 9.02 -3.47
CA PHE A 163 -32.86 8.46 -2.94
C PHE A 163 -33.93 9.51 -2.65
N LYS A 164 -33.60 10.81 -2.51
CA LYS A 164 -34.57 11.87 -2.20
C LYS A 164 -35.67 11.96 -3.27
N LYS A 165 -35.30 11.78 -4.54
CA LYS A 165 -36.20 11.82 -5.69
C LYS A 165 -37.01 10.54 -5.92
N LEU A 166 -36.67 9.46 -5.23
CA LEU A 166 -37.33 8.16 -5.38
C LEU A 166 -38.50 8.04 -4.42
N THR A 167 -39.63 7.51 -4.93
CA THR A 167 -40.80 7.13 -4.14
C THR A 167 -40.49 5.96 -3.19
N VAL A 168 -41.34 5.74 -2.20
CA VAL A 168 -41.18 4.60 -1.26
C VAL A 168 -41.16 3.27 -2.02
N ASP A 169 -42.00 3.12 -3.03
CA ASP A 169 -42.09 1.87 -3.81
C ASP A 169 -40.89 1.67 -4.74
N GLU A 170 -40.37 2.73 -5.34
CA GLU A 170 -39.11 2.64 -6.12
C GLU A 170 -37.93 2.26 -5.22
N ARG A 171 -37.86 2.82 -4.00
CA ARG A 171 -36.85 2.43 -3.01
C ARG A 171 -37.00 0.97 -2.62
N LYS A 172 -38.22 0.50 -2.34
CA LYS A 172 -38.50 -0.91 -2.04
C LYS A 172 -38.06 -1.82 -3.20
N LYS A 173 -38.40 -1.48 -4.45
CA LYS A 173 -37.98 -2.23 -5.64
C LYS A 173 -36.46 -2.30 -5.79
N ILE A 174 -35.74 -1.21 -5.49
CA ILE A 174 -34.26 -1.21 -5.53
C ILE A 174 -33.67 -2.10 -4.43
N ILE A 175 -34.21 -2.02 -3.21
CA ILE A 175 -33.77 -2.84 -2.08
C ILE A 175 -34.05 -4.32 -2.38
N GLU A 176 -35.23 -4.64 -2.89
CA GLU A 176 -35.63 -6.00 -3.27
C GLU A 176 -34.74 -6.55 -4.39
N LYS A 177 -34.50 -5.77 -5.45
CA LYS A 177 -33.57 -6.13 -6.54
C LYS A 177 -32.13 -6.35 -6.06
N ASN A 178 -31.67 -5.57 -5.08
CA ASN A 178 -30.34 -5.75 -4.51
C ASN A 178 -30.29 -6.94 -3.55
N THR A 179 -31.35 -7.16 -2.76
CA THR A 179 -31.49 -8.30 -1.84
C THR A 179 -31.59 -9.61 -2.61
N SER A 180 -32.32 -9.65 -3.73
CA SER A 180 -32.41 -10.85 -4.59
C SER A 180 -31.07 -11.20 -5.25
N ARG A 181 -30.17 -10.23 -5.41
CA ARG A 181 -28.77 -10.45 -5.83
C ARG A 181 -27.85 -10.85 -4.68
N MET A 182 -28.29 -10.72 -3.42
CA MET A 182 -27.53 -11.24 -2.28
C MET A 182 -27.69 -12.74 -2.26
N LEU A 183 -26.81 -13.41 -2.98
CA LEU A 183 -26.78 -14.86 -3.03
C LEU A 183 -26.23 -15.39 -1.70
N ALA A 184 -27.06 -16.15 -1.00
CA ALA A 184 -26.61 -16.96 0.13
C ALA A 184 -25.59 -17.99 -0.35
N VAL A 185 -24.64 -18.30 0.52
CA VAL A 185 -23.56 -19.24 0.21
C VAL A 185 -23.39 -20.27 1.33
N LYS A 186 -23.16 -21.50 0.91
CA LYS A 186 -22.85 -22.65 1.75
C LYS A 186 -21.35 -22.91 1.69
N GLN A 187 -20.76 -23.17 2.85
CA GLN A 187 -19.34 -23.47 3.05
C GLN A 187 -19.20 -24.96 3.33
N TYR A 188 -18.39 -25.67 2.54
CA TYR A 188 -18.13 -27.09 2.70
C TYR A 188 -16.65 -27.35 2.97
N ASN A 189 -16.35 -28.46 3.65
CA ASN A 189 -15.02 -29.04 3.60
C ASN A 189 -14.78 -29.71 2.22
N ILE A 190 -13.57 -30.20 1.98
CA ILE A 190 -13.21 -30.85 0.71
C ILE A 190 -13.92 -32.21 0.50
N ASP A 191 -14.37 -32.86 1.57
CA ASP A 191 -15.05 -34.14 1.52
C ASP A 191 -16.55 -34.02 1.19
N GLY A 192 -17.10 -32.80 1.12
CA GLY A 192 -18.53 -32.56 0.86
C GLY A 192 -19.39 -32.33 2.10
N LYS A 193 -18.80 -32.30 3.31
CA LYS A 193 -19.53 -31.98 4.54
C LYS A 193 -19.79 -30.48 4.62
N LEU A 194 -21.07 -30.11 4.74
CA LEU A 194 -21.49 -28.73 5.01
C LEU A 194 -20.99 -28.30 6.39
N LEU A 195 -20.32 -27.14 6.44
CA LEU A 195 -19.80 -26.54 7.66
C LEU A 195 -20.65 -25.37 8.12
N ASN A 196 -20.99 -24.45 7.21
CA ASN A 196 -21.74 -23.23 7.53
C ASN A 196 -22.61 -22.78 6.35
N GLN A 197 -23.63 -21.98 6.64
CA GLN A 197 -24.45 -21.28 5.66
C GLN A 197 -24.50 -19.79 6.03
N TYR A 198 -24.30 -18.93 5.04
CA TYR A 198 -24.28 -17.49 5.23
C TYR A 198 -25.29 -16.82 4.31
N LYS A 199 -25.99 -15.82 4.84
CA LYS A 199 -26.96 -15.01 4.09
C LYS A 199 -26.32 -14.19 2.95
N SER A 200 -25.00 -14.05 2.94
CA SER A 200 -24.26 -13.39 1.85
C SER A 200 -22.78 -13.76 1.84
N ILE A 201 -22.16 -13.61 0.67
CA ILE A 201 -20.70 -13.72 0.48
C ILE A 201 -19.95 -12.77 1.43
N THR A 202 -20.45 -11.56 1.67
CA THR A 202 -19.80 -10.59 2.56
C THR A 202 -19.74 -11.06 4.00
N LEU A 203 -20.83 -11.64 4.50
CA LEU A 203 -20.84 -12.22 5.84
C LEU A 203 -19.92 -13.43 5.92
N ALA A 204 -19.94 -14.29 4.89
CA ALA A 204 -19.06 -15.44 4.77
C ALA A 204 -17.58 -15.01 4.80
N ALA A 205 -17.19 -14.01 4.02
CA ALA A 205 -15.82 -13.49 3.97
C ALA A 205 -15.35 -12.99 5.34
N LYS A 206 -16.18 -12.18 6.02
CA LYS A 206 -15.86 -11.62 7.32
C LYS A 206 -15.70 -12.70 8.40
N LYS A 207 -16.57 -13.73 8.40
CA LYS A 207 -16.55 -14.80 9.41
C LYS A 207 -15.51 -15.88 9.16
N SER A 208 -15.27 -16.22 7.89
CA SER A 208 -14.29 -17.25 7.50
C SER A 208 -12.87 -16.72 7.29
N GLY A 209 -12.66 -15.40 7.32
CA GLY A 209 -11.38 -14.77 6.99
C GLY A 209 -10.96 -14.96 5.52
N THR A 210 -11.88 -15.38 4.64
CA THR A 210 -11.61 -15.64 3.24
C THR A 210 -11.92 -14.42 2.38
N ASN A 211 -11.14 -14.19 1.32
CA ASN A 211 -11.38 -13.11 0.37
C ASN A 211 -12.74 -13.27 -0.35
N LEU A 212 -13.55 -12.21 -0.32
CA LEU A 212 -14.81 -12.04 -1.06
C LEU A 212 -14.75 -12.57 -2.51
N ALA A 213 -13.73 -12.14 -3.26
CA ALA A 213 -13.58 -12.53 -4.67
C ALA A 213 -13.33 -14.03 -4.81
N GLY A 214 -12.54 -14.61 -3.91
CA GLY A 214 -12.27 -16.04 -3.87
C GLY A 214 -13.54 -16.84 -3.57
N ILE A 215 -14.35 -16.41 -2.59
CA ILE A 215 -15.64 -17.06 -2.29
C ILE A 215 -16.56 -17.01 -3.51
N CYS A 216 -16.69 -15.86 -4.16
CA CYS A 216 -17.54 -15.70 -5.35
C CYS A 216 -17.10 -16.62 -6.50
N LEU A 217 -15.79 -16.68 -6.80
CA LEU A 217 -15.26 -17.55 -7.84
C LEU A 217 -15.41 -19.03 -7.49
N SER A 218 -15.29 -19.40 -6.21
CA SER A 218 -15.50 -20.77 -5.75
C SER A 218 -16.98 -21.17 -5.81
N ALA A 219 -17.87 -20.30 -5.36
CA ALA A 219 -19.33 -20.49 -5.42
C ALA A 219 -19.83 -20.63 -6.87
N GLY A 220 -19.25 -19.87 -7.80
CA GLY A 220 -19.55 -19.97 -9.24
C GLY A 220 -18.75 -21.05 -9.99
N LYS A 221 -18.09 -22.00 -9.29
CA LYS A 221 -17.27 -23.09 -9.86
C LYS A 221 -16.10 -22.66 -10.78
N LYS A 222 -15.76 -21.36 -10.85
CA LYS A 222 -14.60 -20.84 -11.58
C LYS A 222 -13.29 -21.14 -10.84
N MET A 223 -13.35 -21.30 -9.53
CA MET A 223 -12.28 -21.82 -8.69
C MET A 223 -12.77 -23.02 -7.89
N LYS A 224 -11.86 -23.94 -7.57
CA LYS A 224 -12.19 -25.17 -6.83
C LYS A 224 -12.48 -24.88 -5.35
N PHE A 225 -11.62 -24.08 -4.73
CA PHE A 225 -11.72 -23.72 -3.31
C PHE A 225 -11.21 -22.29 -3.08
N ALA A 226 -11.64 -21.69 -1.97
CA ALA A 226 -11.13 -20.41 -1.47
C ALA A 226 -11.02 -20.47 0.05
N GLY A 227 -9.87 -20.02 0.58
CA GLY A 227 -9.61 -20.08 2.03
C GLY A 227 -9.57 -21.50 2.60
N GLY A 228 -9.33 -22.52 1.76
CA GLY A 228 -9.34 -23.93 2.16
C GLY A 228 -10.72 -24.59 2.15
N PHE A 229 -11.77 -23.87 1.77
CA PHE A 229 -13.15 -24.38 1.72
C PHE A 229 -13.70 -24.39 0.30
N VAL A 230 -14.68 -25.26 0.07
CA VAL A 230 -15.49 -25.23 -1.15
C VAL A 230 -16.74 -24.41 -0.87
N TRP A 231 -17.00 -23.42 -1.73
CA TRP A 231 -18.17 -22.57 -1.62
C TRP A 231 -19.18 -22.94 -2.70
N ARG A 232 -20.47 -22.89 -2.39
CA ARG A 232 -21.57 -23.01 -3.35
C ARG A 232 -22.66 -22.01 -3.03
N TYR A 233 -23.39 -21.58 -4.05
CA TYR A 233 -24.63 -20.83 -3.84
C TYR A 233 -25.70 -21.73 -3.23
N ASP A 234 -26.72 -21.13 -2.65
CA ASP A 234 -27.75 -21.87 -1.91
C ASP A 234 -28.44 -22.97 -2.75
N ASN A 235 -28.60 -22.70 -4.05
CA ASN A 235 -29.22 -23.60 -5.03
C ASN A 235 -28.28 -24.69 -5.56
N ASP A 236 -27.06 -24.79 -5.04
CA ASP A 236 -26.02 -25.69 -5.54
C ASP A 236 -25.38 -26.47 -4.39
N PHE A 237 -25.19 -27.76 -4.61
CA PHE A 237 -24.67 -28.68 -3.61
C PHE A 237 -23.28 -29.14 -4.00
N TYR A 238 -22.45 -29.40 -3.00
CA TYR A 238 -21.12 -29.93 -3.22
C TYR A 238 -21.01 -31.34 -2.66
N ASN A 239 -20.92 -32.32 -3.56
CA ASN A 239 -20.91 -33.75 -3.22
C ASN A 239 -19.50 -34.33 -3.11
N GLY A 240 -18.50 -33.50 -2.80
CA GLY A 240 -17.11 -33.99 -2.70
C GLY A 240 -16.45 -34.26 -4.07
N GLU A 241 -16.92 -33.63 -5.15
CA GLU A 241 -16.34 -33.73 -6.50
C GLU A 241 -14.84 -33.39 -6.54
N TYR A 242 -14.35 -32.68 -5.51
CA TYR A 242 -12.95 -32.28 -5.37
C TYR A 242 -12.18 -33.09 -4.33
N LYS A 243 -12.78 -34.12 -3.74
CA LYS A 243 -12.16 -35.02 -2.74
C LYS A 243 -10.89 -35.69 -3.26
N ASN A 244 -10.86 -35.96 -4.56
CA ASN A 244 -9.74 -36.60 -5.25
C ASN A 244 -8.87 -35.63 -6.07
N ILE A 245 -9.12 -34.31 -6.01
CA ILE A 245 -8.21 -33.34 -6.62
C ILE A 245 -6.90 -33.44 -5.89
N ALA A 246 -5.94 -34.10 -6.55
CA ALA A 246 -4.62 -34.49 -6.07
C ALA A 246 -4.44 -34.09 -4.62
N ARG A 247 -4.93 -34.94 -3.69
CA ARG A 247 -4.63 -34.82 -2.26
C ARG A 247 -3.22 -34.31 -2.19
N TYR A 248 -3.01 -33.18 -1.53
CA TYR A 248 -1.69 -32.59 -1.27
C TYR A 248 -0.68 -33.72 -1.25
N ARG A 249 0.00 -33.97 -2.39
CA ARG A 249 0.85 -35.16 -2.50
C ARG A 249 1.81 -34.97 -1.36
N LYS A 250 1.84 -35.91 -0.41
CA LYS A 250 2.62 -35.70 0.81
C LYS A 250 4.02 -35.37 0.34
N ILE A 251 4.62 -34.36 0.95
CA ILE A 251 5.94 -33.92 0.51
C ILE A 251 6.94 -34.40 1.54
N VAL A 252 8.04 -34.93 1.03
CA VAL A 252 9.11 -35.49 1.81
C VAL A 252 10.27 -34.50 1.78
N GLN A 253 10.71 -34.12 2.97
CA GLN A 253 11.90 -33.31 3.19
C GLN A 253 13.11 -34.23 3.28
N TYR A 254 14.13 -33.96 2.48
CA TYR A 254 15.41 -34.64 2.51
C TYR A 254 16.53 -33.66 2.88
N ASN A 255 17.58 -34.16 3.51
CA ASN A 255 18.84 -33.43 3.56
C ASN A 255 19.54 -33.49 2.18
N LEU A 256 20.59 -32.71 1.97
CA LEU A 256 21.31 -32.67 0.69
C LEU A 256 21.93 -34.03 0.30
N ALA A 257 22.28 -34.86 1.29
CA ALA A 257 22.86 -36.19 1.12
C ALA A 257 21.85 -37.30 0.76
N GLY A 258 20.54 -37.00 0.70
CA GLY A 258 19.51 -38.01 0.36
C GLY A 258 18.82 -38.68 1.55
N LYS A 259 19.17 -38.33 2.79
CA LYS A 259 18.49 -38.86 3.97
C LYS A 259 17.13 -38.18 4.15
N LYS A 260 16.07 -39.00 4.18
CA LYS A 260 14.71 -38.57 4.51
C LYS A 260 14.67 -38.01 5.94
N ILE A 261 14.15 -36.80 6.08
CA ILE A 261 13.98 -36.10 7.37
C ILE A 261 12.57 -36.28 7.88
N LYS A 262 11.57 -35.84 7.10
CA LYS A 262 10.16 -35.84 7.51
C LYS A 262 9.22 -35.82 6.31
N THR A 263 8.04 -36.43 6.47
CA THR A 263 6.93 -36.33 5.51
C THR A 263 5.88 -35.39 6.06
N TYR A 264 5.37 -34.49 5.22
CA TYR A 264 4.33 -33.52 5.57
C TYR A 264 3.06 -33.77 4.76
N SER A 265 1.92 -33.52 5.40
CA SER A 265 0.60 -33.66 4.77
C SER A 265 0.31 -32.55 3.76
N SER A 266 0.99 -31.39 3.89
CA SER A 266 0.80 -30.25 2.99
C SER A 266 2.03 -29.38 2.83
N LEU A 267 2.03 -28.60 1.76
CA LEU A 267 3.06 -27.59 1.48
C LEU A 267 3.13 -26.49 2.55
N ASN A 268 1.99 -26.11 3.14
CA ASN A 268 1.96 -25.08 4.19
C ASN A 268 2.60 -25.60 5.47
N GLU A 269 2.29 -26.84 5.87
CA GLU A 269 2.87 -27.48 7.04
C GLU A 269 4.40 -27.57 6.92
N ALA A 270 4.89 -28.04 5.77
CA ALA A 270 6.32 -28.11 5.47
C ALA A 270 7.01 -26.74 5.49
N ALA A 271 6.40 -25.72 4.88
CA ALA A 271 6.95 -24.37 4.83
C ALA A 271 7.12 -23.78 6.24
N THR A 272 6.11 -23.95 7.09
CA THR A 272 6.15 -23.47 8.48
C THR A 272 7.18 -24.24 9.31
N ALA A 273 7.17 -25.58 9.24
CA ALA A 273 8.06 -26.42 10.03
C ALA A 273 9.55 -26.22 9.65
N ALA A 274 9.85 -26.16 8.35
CA ALA A 274 11.21 -25.95 7.86
C ALA A 274 11.61 -24.47 7.77
N LYS A 275 10.75 -23.53 8.20
CA LYS A 275 10.95 -22.07 8.08
C LYS A 275 11.41 -21.67 6.67
N ALA A 276 10.82 -22.30 5.67
CA ALA A 276 11.22 -22.18 4.27
C ALA A 276 10.10 -21.50 3.46
N ASN A 277 10.48 -20.75 2.43
CA ASN A 277 9.51 -20.07 1.58
C ASN A 277 8.72 -21.11 0.76
N LYS A 278 7.40 -21.10 0.92
CA LYS A 278 6.44 -21.97 0.22
C LYS A 278 6.65 -22.01 -1.29
N ASN A 279 6.92 -20.85 -1.92
CA ASN A 279 7.09 -20.76 -3.36
C ASN A 279 8.40 -21.44 -3.82
N TYR A 280 9.46 -21.35 -3.03
CA TYR A 280 10.71 -22.05 -3.33
C TYR A 280 10.57 -23.56 -3.15
N ILE A 281 9.87 -24.03 -2.11
CA ILE A 281 9.56 -25.45 -1.99
C ILE A 281 8.77 -25.93 -3.22
N MET A 282 7.79 -25.14 -3.68
CA MET A 282 7.04 -25.45 -4.90
C MET A 282 7.92 -25.52 -6.16
N GLN A 283 8.93 -24.64 -6.30
CA GLN A 283 9.87 -24.71 -7.42
C GLN A 283 10.72 -25.99 -7.36
N VAL A 284 11.16 -26.40 -6.18
CA VAL A 284 11.92 -27.64 -5.99
C VAL A 284 11.08 -28.87 -6.36
N LEU A 285 9.81 -28.89 -5.93
CA LEU A 285 8.87 -29.96 -6.28
C LEU A 285 8.56 -30.01 -7.79
N LYS A 286 8.64 -28.88 -8.49
CA LYS A 286 8.48 -28.79 -9.96
C LYS A 286 9.78 -29.09 -10.73
N GLY A 287 10.88 -29.38 -10.04
CA GLY A 287 12.20 -29.60 -10.65
C GLY A 287 12.88 -28.32 -11.17
N THR A 288 12.27 -27.14 -11.02
CA THR A 288 12.86 -25.85 -11.45
C THR A 288 13.79 -25.25 -10.40
N GLY A 289 13.71 -25.72 -9.15
CA GLY A 289 14.62 -25.38 -8.05
C GLY A 289 15.41 -26.59 -7.56
N LYS A 290 16.61 -26.36 -7.02
CA LYS A 290 17.46 -27.43 -6.46
C LYS A 290 17.18 -27.70 -4.98
N GLN A 291 16.96 -26.65 -4.19
CA GLN A 291 16.68 -26.72 -2.76
C GLN A 291 15.87 -25.52 -2.29
N ALA A 292 15.19 -25.67 -1.14
CA ALA A 292 14.49 -24.59 -0.45
C ALA A 292 14.71 -24.72 1.06
N GLY A 293 15.16 -23.64 1.69
CA GLY A 293 15.47 -23.63 3.13
C GLY A 293 16.63 -24.55 3.54
N GLY A 294 17.52 -24.93 2.61
CA GLY A 294 18.61 -25.87 2.88
C GLY A 294 18.24 -27.35 2.69
N PHE A 295 17.01 -27.63 2.23
CA PHE A 295 16.49 -29.00 2.06
C PHE A 295 16.06 -29.26 0.62
N VAL A 296 16.05 -30.55 0.26
CA VAL A 296 15.47 -31.03 -0.99
C VAL A 296 14.06 -31.55 -0.71
N TRP A 297 13.15 -31.30 -1.63
CA TRP A 297 11.73 -31.60 -1.47
C TRP A 297 11.27 -32.45 -2.64
N ARG A 298 10.63 -33.59 -2.35
CA ARG A 298 10.02 -34.46 -3.36
C ARG A 298 8.60 -34.84 -2.95
N TYR A 299 7.80 -35.29 -3.89
CA TYR A 299 6.54 -35.93 -3.55
C TYR A 299 6.77 -37.32 -2.96
N GLU A 300 5.87 -37.78 -2.10
CA GLU A 300 5.87 -39.13 -1.55
C GLU A 300 5.78 -40.14 -2.70
N GLY A 301 6.76 -41.04 -2.77
CA GLY A 301 6.97 -41.97 -3.89
C GLY A 301 8.16 -41.60 -4.79
N GLU A 302 8.62 -40.34 -4.76
CA GLU A 302 9.82 -39.91 -5.47
C GLU A 302 11.03 -39.96 -4.53
N ALA A 303 11.93 -40.93 -4.77
CA ALA A 303 13.19 -41.02 -4.04
C ALA A 303 14.13 -39.88 -4.44
N TYR A 304 14.93 -39.42 -3.49
CA TYR A 304 16.03 -38.47 -3.74
C TYR A 304 17.33 -39.08 -3.22
N ASN A 305 18.25 -39.38 -4.14
CA ASN A 305 19.47 -40.14 -3.86
C ASN A 305 20.72 -39.25 -3.73
N GLY A 306 20.55 -37.97 -3.39
CA GLY A 306 21.70 -37.08 -3.18
C GLY A 306 22.25 -36.40 -4.45
N GLU A 307 21.44 -36.25 -5.50
CA GLU A 307 21.82 -35.59 -6.77
C GLU A 307 22.33 -34.13 -6.60
N PHE A 308 22.01 -33.50 -5.47
CA PHE A 308 22.43 -32.15 -5.10
C PHE A 308 23.38 -32.13 -3.89
N SER A 309 23.99 -33.26 -3.54
CA SER A 309 24.96 -33.39 -2.44
C SER A 309 26.15 -32.43 -2.61
N ASP A 310 26.61 -32.22 -3.84
CA ASP A 310 27.72 -31.32 -4.17
C ASP A 310 27.31 -29.85 -4.41
N VAL A 311 26.03 -29.50 -4.21
CA VAL A 311 25.57 -28.12 -4.41
C VAL A 311 26.14 -27.23 -3.31
N ARG A 312 27.26 -26.58 -3.63
CA ARG A 312 27.93 -25.60 -2.77
C ARG A 312 26.95 -24.49 -2.40
N ILE A 313 26.53 -24.45 -1.14
CA ILE A 313 25.69 -23.37 -0.61
C ILE A 313 26.51 -22.09 -0.71
N LYS A 314 26.10 -21.16 -1.57
CA LYS A 314 26.69 -19.81 -1.58
C LYS A 314 26.38 -19.18 -0.22
N ARG A 315 27.37 -19.17 0.68
CA ARG A 315 27.24 -18.51 1.98
C ARG A 315 26.85 -17.06 1.74
N ALA A 316 25.91 -16.57 2.54
CA ALA A 316 25.54 -15.17 2.48
C ALA A 316 26.80 -14.33 2.73
N ARG A 317 27.11 -13.41 1.82
CA ARG A 317 28.25 -12.52 1.99
C ARG A 317 27.90 -11.49 3.06
N LYS A 318 28.82 -11.30 3.99
CA LYS A 318 28.75 -10.21 4.97
C LYS A 318 28.76 -8.88 4.23
N ILE A 319 28.05 -7.90 4.77
CA ILE A 319 27.93 -6.58 4.14
C ILE A 319 28.09 -5.48 5.19
N GLU A 320 28.80 -4.42 4.81
CA GLU A 320 29.03 -3.24 5.61
C GLU A 320 28.12 -2.10 5.14
N MET A 321 27.53 -1.41 6.11
CA MET A 321 26.79 -0.16 5.92
C MET A 321 27.65 0.99 6.42
N LEU A 322 27.86 2.00 5.57
CA LEU A 322 28.63 3.19 5.89
C LEU A 322 27.78 4.45 5.73
N SER A 323 28.18 5.52 6.41
CA SER A 323 27.64 6.86 6.18
C SER A 323 27.98 7.32 4.76
N LEU A 324 27.28 8.35 4.26
CA LEU A 324 27.63 8.98 2.98
C LEU A 324 29.04 9.62 2.97
N SER A 325 29.59 9.91 4.14
CA SER A 325 30.98 10.34 4.33
C SER A 325 32.00 9.18 4.37
N GLY A 326 31.57 7.92 4.24
CA GLY A 326 32.44 6.74 4.20
C GLY A 326 32.80 6.13 5.55
N LYS A 327 32.19 6.57 6.66
CA LYS A 327 32.45 6.00 8.00
C LYS A 327 31.61 4.74 8.20
N LEU A 328 32.24 3.64 8.64
CA LEU A 328 31.54 2.39 8.96
C LEU A 328 30.50 2.62 10.06
N ILE A 329 29.25 2.26 9.79
CA ILE A 329 28.14 2.32 10.76
C ILE A 329 27.91 0.94 11.36
N LYS A 330 27.73 -0.10 10.52
CA LYS A 330 27.39 -1.45 10.99
C LYS A 330 27.80 -2.54 9.99
N ARG A 331 28.13 -3.71 10.52
CA ARG A 331 28.34 -4.95 9.76
C ARG A 331 27.14 -5.88 9.94
N TYR A 332 26.67 -6.46 8.84
CA TYR A 332 25.59 -7.45 8.81
C TYR A 332 26.11 -8.78 8.29
N ILE A 333 25.56 -9.88 8.78
CA ILE A 333 25.95 -11.24 8.36
C ILE A 333 25.43 -11.56 6.95
N SER A 334 24.45 -10.81 6.46
CA SER A 334 23.89 -10.94 5.11
C SER A 334 23.13 -9.68 4.67
N ILE A 335 22.91 -9.57 3.36
CA ILE A 335 22.03 -8.54 2.78
C ILE A 335 20.59 -8.67 3.28
N ALA A 336 20.10 -9.90 3.47
CA ALA A 336 18.75 -10.13 3.97
C ALA A 336 18.57 -9.59 5.41
N GLU A 337 19.60 -9.76 6.25
CA GLU A 337 19.60 -9.19 7.59
C GLU A 337 19.65 -7.66 7.54
N ALA A 338 20.53 -7.09 6.71
CA ALA A 338 20.65 -5.65 6.52
C ALA A 338 19.30 -5.05 6.10
N SER A 339 18.67 -5.63 5.07
CA SER A 339 17.38 -5.20 4.54
C SER A 339 16.27 -5.21 5.60
N ARG A 340 16.21 -6.26 6.41
CA ARG A 340 15.21 -6.37 7.48
C ARG A 340 15.41 -5.37 8.61
N GLN A 341 16.67 -5.08 8.98
CA GLN A 341 16.97 -4.14 10.08
C GLN A 341 16.88 -2.67 9.65
N THR A 342 17.18 -2.36 8.40
CA THR A 342 17.18 -0.97 7.91
C THR A 342 15.91 -0.58 7.16
N GLY A 343 15.06 -1.55 6.78
CA GLY A 343 13.91 -1.32 5.90
C GLY A 343 14.29 -1.01 4.45
N VAL A 344 15.58 -1.02 4.12
CA VAL A 344 16.07 -0.77 2.75
C VAL A 344 15.90 -2.02 1.91
N ASP A 345 15.33 -1.88 0.71
CA ASP A 345 15.14 -3.00 -0.21
C ASP A 345 16.47 -3.71 -0.52
N GLY A 346 16.49 -5.04 -0.36
CA GLY A 346 17.70 -5.85 -0.52
C GLY A 346 18.28 -5.79 -1.93
N THR A 347 17.45 -5.60 -2.96
CA THR A 347 17.93 -5.44 -4.34
C THR A 347 18.69 -4.12 -4.50
N CYS A 348 18.19 -3.05 -3.88
CA CYS A 348 18.85 -1.76 -3.84
C CYS A 348 20.20 -1.85 -3.10
N ILE A 349 20.26 -2.57 -1.98
CA ILE A 349 21.51 -2.83 -1.25
C ILE A 349 22.52 -3.58 -2.14
N VAL A 350 22.08 -4.61 -2.89
CA VAL A 350 22.95 -5.34 -3.84
C VAL A 350 23.52 -4.40 -4.91
N MET A 351 22.67 -3.56 -5.51
CA MET A 351 23.09 -2.62 -6.55
C MET A 351 24.08 -1.59 -6.00
N ALA A 352 23.86 -1.10 -4.77
CA ALA A 352 24.79 -0.18 -4.11
C ALA A 352 26.14 -0.85 -3.81
N ALA A 353 26.13 -2.06 -3.24
CA ALA A 353 27.34 -2.82 -2.91
C ALA A 353 28.16 -3.26 -4.13
N ARG A 354 27.57 -3.29 -5.34
CA ARG A 354 28.24 -3.57 -6.60
C ARG A 354 28.69 -2.31 -7.35
N GLY A 355 28.39 -1.13 -6.83
CA GLY A 355 28.68 0.15 -7.49
C GLY A 355 27.71 0.51 -8.63
N SER A 356 26.68 -0.30 -8.91
CA SER A 356 25.64 0.03 -9.90
C SER A 356 24.70 1.15 -9.42
N ARG A 357 24.65 1.41 -8.10
CA ARG A 357 24.03 2.59 -7.49
C ARG A 357 25.01 3.22 -6.51
N LYS A 358 24.91 4.54 -6.31
CA LYS A 358 25.78 5.27 -5.38
C LYS A 358 25.48 4.94 -3.92
N HIS A 359 24.20 4.83 -3.56
CA HIS A 359 23.74 4.50 -2.20
C HIS A 359 22.41 3.75 -2.25
N ALA A 360 22.00 3.17 -1.13
CA ALA A 360 20.65 2.64 -0.92
C ALA A 360 20.16 3.04 0.47
N GLY A 361 18.97 3.65 0.54
CA GLY A 361 18.40 4.18 1.79
C GLY A 361 19.30 5.21 2.47
N ASN A 362 19.98 6.07 1.70
CA ASN A 362 20.93 7.07 2.18
C ASN A 362 22.17 6.52 2.91
N PHE A 363 22.52 5.24 2.68
CA PHE A 363 23.76 4.63 3.15
C PHE A 363 24.61 4.10 1.99
N LEU A 364 25.93 4.14 2.17
CA LEU A 364 26.86 3.42 1.30
C LEU A 364 26.93 1.97 1.74
N TRP A 365 27.05 1.06 0.77
CA TRP A 365 27.09 -0.37 1.02
C TRP A 365 28.31 -0.96 0.33
N ARG A 366 29.02 -1.87 0.98
CA ARG A 366 30.05 -2.70 0.34
C ARG A 366 30.07 -4.09 0.96
N TYR A 367 30.46 -5.08 0.18
CA TYR A 367 30.70 -6.41 0.74
C TYR A 367 31.86 -6.32 1.73
N ALA A 368 31.70 -6.94 2.89
CA ALA A 368 32.82 -7.13 3.81
C ALA A 368 33.72 -8.24 3.24
N ASP A 369 35.03 -8.07 3.39
CA ASP A 369 36.03 -9.07 3.03
C ASP A 369 35.93 -10.33 3.90
#